data_AF-A0A0Q5VZT6-F1
#
_entry.id   AF-A0A0Q5VZT6-F1
#
_cell.length_a   1.000
_cell.length_b   1.000
_cell.length_c   1.000
_cell.angle_alpha   90.00
_cell.angle_beta   90.00
_cell.angle_gamma   90.00
#
_symmetry.space_group_name_H-M   'P 1'
#
loop_
_entity.id
_entity.type
_entity.pdbx_description
1 polymer ?
#
loop_
_entity_poly.entity_id
_entity_poly.type
_entity_poly.pdbx_seq_one_letter_code
_entity_poly.pdbx_strand_id
1 'polypeptide(L)' 'MAEPRTRNARRERLVGLFVLGVAVVLLLSSPTWFSSDRGTVGIAQVVVGLLLAGVGGFLVKRSSTA' A
#
# COMPACT_ATOMS: atom_id res chain seq x y z
N MET A 1 -12.34 -29.95 -9.85
CA MET A 1 -13.12 -28.75 -9.48
C MET A 1 -12.33 -28.02 -8.40
N ALA A 2 -11.56 -26.98 -8.75
CA ALA A 2 -10.69 -26.29 -7.80
C ALA A 2 -11.50 -25.31 -6.94
N GLU A 3 -11.27 -25.34 -5.63
CA GLU A 3 -11.96 -24.57 -4.58
C GLU A 3 -12.17 -23.09 -4.93
N PRO A 4 -13.42 -22.58 -4.92
CA PRO A 4 -13.72 -21.16 -5.13
C PRO A 4 -13.03 -20.22 -4.13
N ARG A 5 -12.78 -20.69 -2.89
CA ARG A 5 -12.30 -19.87 -1.78
C ARG A 5 -10.85 -19.40 -1.94
N THR A 6 -9.97 -20.23 -2.50
CA THR A 6 -8.55 -19.90 -2.71
C THR A 6 -8.36 -18.85 -3.80
N ARG A 7 -9.20 -18.90 -4.84
CA ARG A 7 -9.24 -17.90 -5.92
C ARG A 7 -9.66 -16.52 -5.43
N ASN A 8 -10.63 -16.46 -4.52
CA ASN A 8 -11.12 -15.21 -3.93
C ASN A 8 -10.08 -14.56 -3.00
N ALA A 9 -9.41 -15.34 -2.15
CA ALA A 9 -8.34 -14.82 -1.27
C ALA A 9 -7.16 -14.21 -2.05
N ARG A 10 -6.81 -14.81 -3.20
CA ARG A 10 -5.77 -14.27 -4.12
C ARG A 10 -6.23 -12.97 -4.76
N ARG A 11 -7.49 -12.89 -5.21
CA ARG A 11 -8.07 -11.66 -5.78
C ARG A 11 -8.11 -10.53 -4.76
N GLU A 12 -8.61 -10.78 -3.55
CA GLU A 12 -8.66 -9.77 -2.47
C GLU A 12 -7.27 -9.23 -2.13
N ARG A 13 -6.25 -10.08 -2.14
CA ARG A 13 -4.86 -9.66 -1.90
C ARG A 13 -4.31 -8.78 -3.03
N LEU A 14 -4.62 -9.10 -4.29
CA LEU A 14 -4.21 -8.28 -5.45
C LEU A 14 -4.96 -6.94 -5.50
N VAL A 15 -6.25 -6.94 -5.17
CA VAL A 15 -7.06 -5.72 -5.07
C VAL A 15 -6.56 -4.84 -3.93
N GLY A 16 -6.26 -5.43 -2.76
CA GLY A 16 -5.69 -4.69 -1.62
C GLY A 16 -4.33 -4.06 -1.97
N LEU A 17 -3.46 -4.79 -2.68
CA LEU A 17 -2.19 -4.25 -3.18
C LEU A 17 -2.38 -3.13 -4.21
N PHE A 18 -3.34 -3.29 -5.11
CA PHE A 18 -3.65 -2.30 -6.13
C PHE A 18 -4.17 -1.00 -5.50
N VAL A 19 -5.12 -1.10 -4.57
CA VAL A 19 -5.67 0.06 -3.83
C VAL A 19 -4.59 0.74 -3.00
N LEU A 20 -3.70 -0.03 -2.37
CA LEU A 20 -2.55 0.51 -1.66
C LEU A 20 -1.63 1.30 -2.61
N GLY A 21 -1.34 0.76 -3.79
CA GLY A 21 -0.57 1.44 -4.83
C GLY A 21 -1.24 2.73 -5.32
N VAL A 22 -2.55 2.71 -5.56
CA VAL A 22 -3.33 3.90 -5.94
C VAL A 22 -3.29 4.96 -4.84
N ALA A 23 -3.46 4.57 -3.58
CA ALA A 23 -3.37 5.48 -2.44
C ALA A 23 -1.98 6.13 -2.35
N VAL A 24 -0.91 5.36 -2.58
CA VAL A 24 0.46 5.86 -2.64
C VAL A 24 0.65 6.85 -3.79
N VAL A 25 0.19 6.52 -5.00
CA VAL A 25 0.29 7.42 -6.17
C VAL A 25 -0.47 8.73 -5.93
N LEU A 26 -1.69 8.65 -5.40
CA LEU A 26 -2.48 9.84 -5.03
C LEU A 26 -1.75 10.70 -3.99
N LEU A 27 -1.18 10.05 -2.98
CA LEU A 27 -0.46 10.72 -1.90
C LEU A 27 0.85 11.36 -2.38
N LEU A 28 1.54 10.76 -3.34
CA LEU A 28 2.76 11.28 -3.97
C LEU A 28 2.49 12.29 -5.08
N SER A 29 1.28 12.30 -5.67
CA SER A 29 0.89 13.25 -6.71
C SER A 29 0.28 14.54 -6.16
N SER A 30 -0.24 14.50 -4.93
CA SER A 30 -0.76 15.68 -4.22
C SER A 30 0.29 16.78 -3.91
N PRO A 31 1.56 16.48 -3.58
CA PRO A 31 2.56 17.47 -3.16
C PRO A 31 3.07 18.37 -4.27
N THR A 32 2.97 17.97 -5.56
CA THR A 32 3.48 18.79 -6.67
C THR A 32 2.67 20.08 -6.89
N TRP A 33 1.52 20.22 -6.21
CA TRP A 33 0.68 21.41 -6.26
C TRP A 33 0.89 22.38 -5.08
N PHE A 34 1.53 21.95 -3.99
CA PHE A 34 1.69 22.77 -2.78
C PHE A 34 3.17 22.94 -2.41
N SER A 35 3.81 23.84 -3.14
CA SER A 35 5.12 24.42 -2.84
C SER A 35 5.03 25.32 -1.60
N SER A 36 5.42 24.81 -0.43
CA SER A 36 6.19 25.55 0.59
C SER A 36 6.26 24.76 1.90
N ASP A 37 7.41 24.92 2.55
CA ASP A 37 7.70 24.56 3.93
C ASP A 37 7.94 23.10 4.30
N ARG A 38 8.80 22.96 5.31
CA ARG A 38 9.35 21.74 5.93
C ARG A 38 8.32 20.63 6.24
N GLY A 39 7.03 20.95 6.19
CA GLY A 39 5.91 20.00 6.21
C GLY A 39 6.00 18.91 5.13
N THR A 40 6.59 19.19 3.95
CA THR A 40 6.78 18.18 2.91
C THR A 40 7.65 17.01 3.38
N VAL A 41 8.68 17.27 4.20
CA VAL A 41 9.57 16.21 4.71
C VAL A 41 8.85 15.34 5.73
N GLY A 42 8.07 15.94 6.64
CA GLY A 42 7.24 15.20 7.59
C GLY A 42 6.18 14.34 6.90
N ILE A 43 5.52 14.89 5.87
CA ILE A 43 4.55 14.16 5.06
C ILE A 43 5.24 12.99 4.33
N ALA A 44 6.37 13.23 3.67
CA ALA A 44 7.14 12.18 3.00
C ALA A 44 7.55 11.07 3.97
N GLN A 45 7.93 11.41 5.20
CA GLN A 45 8.29 10.46 6.24
C GLN A 45 7.09 9.59 6.69
N VAL A 46 5.91 10.18 6.83
CA VAL A 46 4.65 9.45 7.09
C VAL A 46 4.27 8.54 5.92
N VAL A 47 4.41 9.01 4.67
CA VAL A 47 4.20 8.20 3.46
C VAL A 47 5.12 6.98 3.44
N VAL A 48 6.41 7.19 3.71
CA VAL A 48 7.41 6.11 3.80
C VAL A 48 7.06 5.14 4.92
N GLY A 49 6.60 5.63 6.07
CA GLY A 49 6.12 4.79 7.17
C GLY A 49 4.91 3.92 6.78
N LEU A 50 3.92 4.50 6.10
CA LEU A 50 2.76 3.78 5.57
C LEU A 50 3.15 2.73 4.52
N LEU A 51 4.10 3.07 3.64
CA LEU A 51 4.66 2.14 2.66
C LEU A 51 5.35 0.96 3.34
N LEU A 52 6.22 1.22 4.32
CA LEU A 52 6.92 0.19 5.08
C LEU A 52 5.95 -0.69 5.88
N ALA A 53 4.92 -0.10 6.50
CA ALA A 53 3.88 -0.85 7.21
C ALA A 53 3.04 -1.71 6.26
N GLY A 54 2.67 -1.18 5.09
CA GLY A 54 1.93 -1.91 4.06
C GLY A 54 2.74 -3.07 3.48
N VAL A 55 4.02 -2.83 3.17
CA VAL A 55 4.97 -3.87 2.76
C VAL A 55 5.12 -4.89 3.88
N GLY A 56 5.44 -4.49 5.11
CA GLY A 56 5.56 -5.37 6.26
C GLY A 56 4.33 -6.25 6.48
N GLY A 57 3.13 -5.67 6.47
CA GLY A 57 1.86 -6.40 6.55
C GLY A 57 1.64 -7.35 5.38
N PHE A 58 2.02 -6.96 4.16
CA PHE A 58 1.99 -7.85 3.00
C PHE A 58 2.99 -9.01 3.13
N LEU A 59 4.20 -8.75 3.63
CA LEU A 59 5.22 -9.77 3.87
C LEU A 59 4.76 -10.74 4.98
N VAL A 60 4.15 -10.25 6.05
CA VAL A 60 3.58 -11.08 7.13
C VAL A 60 2.41 -11.93 6.60
N LYS A 61 1.49 -11.31 5.85
CA LYS A 61 0.39 -12.04 5.21
C LYS A 61 0.91 -13.13 4.26
N ARG A 62 2.01 -12.86 3.54
CA ARG A 62 2.63 -13.86 2.66
C ARG A 62 3.21 -15.03 3.45
N SER A 63 3.88 -14.76 4.58
CA SER A 63 4.56 -15.79 5.36
C SER A 63 3.57 -16.65 6.15
N SER A 64 2.44 -16.09 6.57
CA SER A 64 1.38 -16.87 7.23
C SER A 64 0.52 -17.69 6.27
N THR A 65 0.62 -17.43 4.96
CA THR A 65 -0.08 -18.20 3.92
C THR A 65 0.83 -19.26 3.27
N ALA A 66 2.13 -19.26 3.60
CA ALA A 66 3.12 -20.24 3.15
C ALA A 66 3.29 -21.32 4.21
#